data_AF-A0A7V1CY06-F1
#
_entry.id   AF-A0A7V1CY06-F1
#
_cell.length_a   1.000
_cell.length_b   1.000
_cell.length_c   1.000
_cell.angle_alpha   90.00
_cell.angle_beta   90.00
_cell.angle_gamma   90.00
#
_symmetry.space_group_name_H-M   'P 1'
#
loop_
_entity.id
_entity.type
_entity.pdbx_description
1 polymer ?
#
loop_
_entity_poly.entity_id
_entity_poly.type
_entity_poly.pdbx_seq_one_letter_code
_entity_poly.pdbx_strand_id
1 'polypeptide(L)'
;MTINFNIHQAVSLTTTNQPKAPIAPQQQVIDAKKEVEAEPEAIAAFTGEAQKSSPYSALLNPEGFDFSNMSINEFKGIVDAVRKLESDTQRASGNTESLRGTFWDDVMGVKGPLDNIDFAEKTFSADDKININAYFESRVDEAQQMRKEHPRSFSKVVGYAQSALSTVEKLTSESFIKEYQAKAVEFLKSQDTPLIKTQA
;
A
#
# COMPACT_ATOMS: atom_id res chain seq x y z
N MET A 1 18.67 -48.75 18.21
CA MET A 1 17.29 -49.15 18.57
C MET A 1 16.39 -48.60 17.48
N THR A 2 15.79 -49.49 16.70
CA THR A 2 14.98 -49.14 15.52
C THR A 2 13.59 -49.67 15.81
N ILE A 3 12.57 -48.79 15.78
CA ILE A 3 11.19 -49.17 16.00
C ILE A 3 10.42 -48.83 14.72
N ASN A 4 10.13 -49.88 13.93
CA ASN A 4 9.17 -49.86 12.84
C ASN A 4 7.79 -50.22 13.40
N PHE A 5 6.75 -49.48 13.01
CA PHE A 5 5.38 -49.99 13.06
C PHE A 5 4.69 -49.78 11.72
N ASN A 6 4.37 -50.92 11.10
CA ASN A 6 3.50 -51.03 9.94
C ASN A 6 2.02 -50.96 10.36
N ILE A 7 1.26 -50.40 9.43
CA ILE A 7 -0.17 -50.11 9.40
C ILE A 7 -0.98 -51.41 9.23
N HIS A 8 -2.25 -51.47 9.68
CA HIS A 8 -3.42 -51.85 8.87
C HIS A 8 -4.74 -51.96 9.68
N GLN A 9 -5.74 -51.21 9.20
CA GLN A 9 -7.19 -51.52 9.06
C GLN A 9 -8.04 -51.79 10.32
N ALA A 10 -9.36 -51.61 10.36
CA ALA A 10 -10.42 -50.84 9.70
C ALA A 10 -11.71 -51.43 10.30
N VAL A 11 -12.62 -50.63 10.87
CA VAL A 11 -13.98 -51.11 11.15
C VAL A 11 -14.98 -49.99 10.84
N SER A 12 -15.79 -50.22 9.82
CA SER A 12 -16.96 -49.42 9.45
C SER A 12 -18.16 -49.85 10.29
N LEU A 13 -18.95 -48.89 10.78
CA LEU A 13 -20.32 -49.12 11.23
C LEU A 13 -21.21 -48.00 10.66
N THR A 14 -21.97 -48.35 9.63
CA THR A 14 -23.13 -47.62 9.12
C THR A 14 -24.38 -48.02 9.89
N THR A 15 -25.24 -47.07 10.25
CA THR A 15 -26.65 -47.36 10.52
C THR A 15 -27.53 -46.21 10.02
N THR A 16 -28.23 -46.47 8.93
CA THR A 16 -29.34 -45.70 8.37
C THR A 16 -30.62 -45.94 9.18
N ASN A 17 -31.40 -44.89 9.45
CA ASN A 17 -32.87 -44.97 9.60
C ASN A 17 -33.51 -43.58 9.42
N GLN A 18 -34.23 -43.43 8.30
CA GLN A 18 -35.32 -42.47 8.03
C GLN A 18 -36.41 -43.27 7.29
N PRO A 19 -37.70 -42.84 7.17
CA PRO A 19 -38.15 -41.44 7.10
C PRO A 19 -39.52 -41.12 7.77
N LYS A 20 -39.82 -39.82 7.93
CA LYS A 20 -41.16 -39.24 7.68
C LYS A 20 -41.12 -37.70 7.72
N ALA A 21 -41.49 -37.08 6.59
CA ALA A 21 -41.99 -35.71 6.46
C ALA A 21 -43.51 -35.80 6.12
N PRO A 22 -44.32 -34.72 6.01
CA PRO A 22 -43.99 -33.29 6.00
C PRO A 22 -44.95 -32.38 6.82
N ILE A 23 -44.68 -31.07 6.89
CA ILE A 23 -45.59 -29.93 6.62
C ILE A 23 -44.87 -28.63 7.02
N ALA A 24 -44.73 -27.70 6.05
CA ALA A 24 -44.26 -26.33 6.25
C ALA A 24 -45.40 -25.41 6.74
N PRO A 25 -45.08 -24.23 7.30
CA PRO A 25 -45.44 -23.00 6.58
C PRO A 25 -44.30 -21.97 6.47
N GLN A 26 -44.55 -21.03 5.56
CA GLN A 26 -43.65 -20.13 4.86
C GLN A 26 -43.16 -18.89 5.65
N GLN A 27 -42.06 -18.34 5.12
CA GLN A 27 -41.65 -16.93 5.06
C GLN A 27 -41.22 -16.22 6.35
N GLN A 28 -39.92 -15.88 6.39
CA GLN A 28 -39.50 -14.48 6.22
C GLN A 28 -38.10 -14.44 5.59
N VAL A 29 -38.07 -13.92 4.37
CA VAL A 29 -36.86 -13.50 3.66
C VAL A 29 -36.37 -12.25 4.40
N ILE A 30 -35.28 -12.36 5.13
CA ILE A 30 -34.57 -11.18 5.62
C ILE A 30 -33.51 -10.88 4.56
N ASP A 31 -33.90 -10.06 3.58
CA ASP A 31 -32.96 -9.27 2.78
C ASP A 31 -32.25 -8.30 3.71
N ALA A 32 -31.27 -8.81 4.45
CA ALA A 32 -30.23 -7.97 5.01
C ALA A 32 -29.29 -7.65 3.85
N LYS A 33 -29.55 -6.49 3.24
CA LYS A 33 -28.69 -5.81 2.27
C LYS A 33 -27.24 -6.21 2.51
N LYS A 34 -26.67 -6.94 1.56
CA LYS A 34 -25.24 -6.94 1.33
C LYS A 34 -24.88 -5.47 1.22
N GLU A 35 -24.25 -4.93 2.25
CA GLU A 35 -23.54 -3.67 2.14
C GLU A 35 -22.64 -3.89 0.94
N VAL A 36 -22.98 -3.24 -0.17
CA VAL A 36 -22.11 -3.16 -1.32
C VAL A 36 -20.93 -2.39 -0.77
N GLU A 37 -19.94 -3.13 -0.27
CA GLU A 37 -18.60 -2.65 -0.05
C GLU A 37 -18.30 -1.81 -1.28
N ALA A 38 -18.28 -0.49 -1.11
CA ALA A 38 -18.16 0.43 -2.22
C ALA A 38 -16.95 -0.04 -3.00
N GLU A 39 -17.13 -0.38 -4.30
CA GLU A 39 -15.97 -0.72 -5.11
C GLU A 39 -14.98 0.41 -4.93
N PRO A 40 -13.74 0.09 -4.58
CA PRO A 40 -12.78 1.11 -4.21
C PRO A 40 -12.64 2.10 -5.37
N GLU A 41 -13.14 3.30 -5.14
CA GLU A 41 -13.16 4.32 -6.17
C GLU A 41 -11.74 4.84 -6.34
N ALA A 42 -11.20 4.69 -7.54
CA ALA A 42 -9.91 5.27 -7.87
C ALA A 42 -9.96 6.78 -7.62
N ILE A 43 -9.02 7.27 -6.80
CA ILE A 43 -8.96 8.69 -6.43
C ILE A 43 -7.97 9.46 -7.30
N ALA A 44 -8.12 10.78 -7.36
CA ALA A 44 -7.16 11.68 -7.99
C ALA A 44 -6.74 11.29 -9.42
N ALA A 45 -7.70 10.92 -10.27
CA ALA A 45 -7.48 10.74 -11.69
C ALA A 45 -6.88 12.02 -12.32
N PHE A 46 -5.73 11.87 -12.98
CA PHE A 46 -5.03 13.00 -13.59
C PHE A 46 -5.65 13.35 -14.95
N THR A 47 -6.21 14.54 -15.08
CA THR A 47 -6.91 14.99 -16.30
C THR A 47 -6.06 15.88 -17.22
N GLY A 48 -4.80 16.15 -16.86
CA GLY A 48 -3.89 16.95 -17.66
C GLY A 48 -3.22 16.15 -18.79
N GLU A 49 -2.50 16.86 -19.66
CA GLU A 49 -1.62 16.22 -20.65
C GLU A 49 -0.41 15.59 -19.93
N ALA A 50 -0.51 14.29 -19.64
CA ALA A 50 0.61 13.54 -19.10
C ALA A 50 1.66 13.37 -20.20
N GLN A 51 2.84 13.98 -20.02
CA GLN A 51 4.00 13.64 -20.85
C GLN A 51 4.35 12.18 -20.55
N LYS A 52 4.09 11.26 -21.50
CA LYS A 52 4.30 9.80 -21.31
C LYS A 52 5.73 9.42 -20.90
N SER A 53 6.71 10.29 -21.17
CA SER A 53 8.12 10.14 -20.79
C SER A 53 8.49 10.88 -19.49
N SER A 54 7.50 11.43 -18.77
CA SER A 54 7.75 12.18 -17.54
C SER A 54 8.38 11.28 -16.47
N PRO A 55 9.42 11.74 -15.76
CA PRO A 55 9.97 11.02 -14.60
C PRO A 55 8.97 10.93 -13.43
N TYR A 56 7.83 11.61 -13.51
CA TYR A 56 6.76 11.62 -12.52
C TYR A 56 5.48 10.93 -13.02
N SER A 57 5.58 10.10 -14.07
CA SER A 57 4.42 9.43 -14.68
C SER A 57 3.59 8.62 -13.68
N ALA A 58 4.22 8.02 -12.67
CA ALA A 58 3.52 7.30 -11.60
C ALA A 58 2.58 8.21 -10.76
N LEU A 59 2.85 9.51 -10.67
CA LEU A 59 1.94 10.49 -10.02
C LEU A 59 0.87 11.01 -10.98
N LEU A 60 1.17 11.09 -12.27
CA LEU A 60 0.31 11.65 -13.31
C LEU A 60 -0.55 10.57 -13.98
N ASN A 61 -1.17 9.69 -13.18
CA ASN A 61 -1.96 8.57 -13.68
C ASN A 61 -3.37 9.02 -14.12
N PRO A 62 -3.75 8.89 -15.40
CA PRO A 62 -5.09 9.24 -15.87
C PRO A 62 -6.20 8.35 -15.31
N GLU A 63 -5.87 7.12 -14.88
CA GLU A 63 -6.84 6.18 -14.31
C GLU A 63 -7.11 6.45 -12.82
N GLY A 64 -6.31 7.31 -12.18
CA GLY A 64 -6.37 7.54 -10.74
C GLY A 64 -5.68 6.44 -9.93
N PHE A 65 -5.96 6.40 -8.64
CA PHE A 65 -5.29 5.50 -7.71
C PHE A 65 -6.29 4.73 -6.88
N ASP A 66 -6.29 3.41 -7.03
CA ASP A 66 -7.01 2.50 -6.15
C ASP A 66 -6.00 1.84 -5.19
N PHE A 67 -5.78 2.46 -4.03
CA PHE A 67 -4.84 1.95 -3.02
C PHE A 67 -5.33 0.69 -2.29
N SER A 68 -6.58 0.28 -2.50
CA SER A 68 -7.10 -0.96 -1.95
C SER A 68 -6.84 -2.18 -2.86
N ASN A 69 -6.50 -1.91 -4.12
CA ASN A 69 -6.24 -2.89 -5.17
C ASN A 69 -4.96 -2.52 -5.94
N MET A 70 -3.88 -2.26 -5.21
CA MET A 70 -2.59 -1.84 -5.75
C MET A 70 -1.49 -2.80 -5.34
N SER A 71 -0.53 -3.02 -6.22
CA SER A 71 0.67 -3.79 -5.87
C SER A 71 1.68 -2.96 -5.10
N ILE A 72 2.54 -3.63 -4.33
CA ILE A 72 3.66 -2.96 -3.64
C ILE A 72 4.60 -2.26 -4.64
N ASN A 73 4.81 -2.84 -5.83
CA ASN A 73 5.64 -2.24 -6.87
C ASN A 73 5.03 -0.93 -7.41
N GLU A 74 3.72 -0.90 -7.67
CA GLU A 74 3.02 0.32 -8.08
C GLU A 74 3.10 1.40 -7.01
N PHE A 75 2.82 1.04 -5.75
CA PHE A 75 2.90 1.97 -4.63
C PHE A 75 4.32 2.52 -4.45
N LYS A 76 5.34 1.67 -4.55
CA LYS A 76 6.75 2.07 -4.55
C LYS A 76 7.06 3.06 -5.67
N GLY A 77 6.51 2.87 -6.86
CA GLY A 77 6.64 3.81 -7.97
C GLY A 77 6.12 5.21 -7.63
N ILE A 78 4.98 5.29 -6.92
CA ILE A 78 4.42 6.56 -6.43
C ILE A 78 5.35 7.21 -5.41
N VAL A 79 5.83 6.45 -4.41
CA VAL A 79 6.76 6.94 -3.39
C VAL A 79 8.06 7.45 -4.00
N ASP A 80 8.59 6.73 -5.00
CA ASP A 80 9.81 7.12 -5.71
C ASP A 80 9.61 8.39 -6.54
N ALA A 81 8.44 8.55 -7.18
CA ALA A 81 8.11 9.77 -7.92
C ALA A 81 7.98 10.98 -6.99
N VAL A 82 7.32 10.84 -5.83
CA VAL A 82 7.24 11.88 -4.78
C VAL A 82 8.62 12.30 -4.32
N ARG A 83 9.45 11.32 -3.93
CA ARG A 83 10.83 11.55 -3.48
C ARG A 83 11.65 12.27 -4.55
N LYS A 84 11.53 11.83 -5.80
CA LYS A 84 12.27 12.42 -6.92
C LYS A 84 11.85 13.87 -7.16
N LEU A 85 10.55 14.14 -7.13
CA LEU A 85 10.01 15.49 -7.33
C LEU A 85 10.50 16.47 -6.26
N GLU A 86 10.52 16.06 -4.98
CA GLU A 86 11.12 16.90 -3.93
C GLU A 86 12.59 17.17 -4.20
N SER A 87 13.35 16.12 -4.50
CA SER A 87 14.78 16.26 -4.78
C SER A 87 15.06 17.20 -5.95
N ASP A 88 14.27 17.13 -7.01
CA ASP A 88 14.46 17.94 -8.21
C ASP A 88 13.97 19.38 -8.00
N THR A 89 12.87 19.57 -7.29
CA THR A 89 12.37 20.91 -6.92
C THR A 89 13.36 21.65 -6.03
N GLN A 90 13.93 20.98 -5.03
CA GLN A 90 14.96 21.56 -4.16
C GLN A 90 16.24 21.90 -4.94
N ARG A 91 16.68 21.01 -5.83
CA ARG A 91 17.85 21.30 -6.67
C ARG A 91 17.61 22.49 -7.59
N ALA A 92 16.42 22.61 -8.18
CA ALA A 92 16.07 23.70 -9.09
C ALA A 92 15.96 25.06 -8.39
N SER A 93 15.59 25.10 -7.11
CA SER A 93 15.55 26.36 -6.34
C SER A 93 16.93 26.90 -5.96
N GLY A 94 18.01 26.19 -6.31
CA GLY A 94 19.37 26.54 -5.91
C GLY A 94 19.65 26.28 -4.43
N ASN A 95 18.70 25.68 -3.71
CA ASN A 95 18.91 25.28 -2.32
C ASN A 95 19.82 24.04 -2.27
N THR A 96 21.07 24.24 -1.86
CA THR A 96 22.07 23.18 -1.67
C THR A 96 22.04 22.57 -0.28
N GLU A 97 21.13 23.04 0.59
CA GLU A 97 20.90 22.41 1.88
C GLU A 97 20.45 20.96 1.70
N SER A 98 20.65 20.18 2.75
CA SER A 98 20.22 18.79 2.79
C SER A 98 18.71 18.71 2.59
N LEU A 99 18.24 17.73 1.80
CA LEU A 99 16.82 17.32 1.74
C LEU A 99 16.26 16.88 3.10
N ARG A 100 17.11 16.77 4.13
CA ARG A 100 16.75 16.41 5.51
C ARG A 100 15.79 17.46 6.09
N GLY A 101 14.50 17.16 6.00
CA GLY A 101 13.41 17.79 6.71
C GLY A 101 12.38 16.72 7.07
N THR A 102 11.41 17.07 7.92
CA THR A 102 10.39 16.13 8.43
C THR A 102 9.70 15.35 7.32
N PHE A 103 9.38 16.01 6.19
CA PHE A 103 8.76 15.35 5.05
C PHE A 103 9.67 14.31 4.36
N TRP A 104 10.96 14.61 4.20
CA TRP A 104 11.91 13.66 3.61
C TRP A 104 12.14 12.46 4.51
N ASP A 105 12.22 12.69 5.83
CA ASP A 105 12.34 11.63 6.82
C ASP A 105 11.07 10.74 6.82
N ASP A 106 9.89 11.33 6.67
CA ASP A 106 8.61 10.61 6.53
C ASP A 106 8.61 9.71 5.27
N VAL A 107 8.91 10.28 4.09
CA VAL A 107 8.93 9.53 2.81
C VAL A 107 9.99 8.43 2.81
N MET A 108 11.20 8.72 3.30
CA MET A 108 12.26 7.72 3.40
C MET A 108 11.95 6.64 4.44
N GLY A 109 11.17 6.98 5.48
CA GLY A 109 10.64 6.06 6.48
C GLY A 109 9.67 5.02 5.89
N VAL A 110 9.02 5.32 4.76
CA VAL A 110 8.18 4.36 4.02
C VAL A 110 8.97 3.66 2.93
N LYS A 111 9.79 4.41 2.17
CA LYS A 111 10.60 3.87 1.08
C LYS A 111 11.56 2.77 1.53
N GLY A 112 12.28 3.00 2.63
CA GLY A 112 13.27 2.04 3.14
C GLY A 112 12.63 0.66 3.41
N PRO A 113 11.54 0.58 4.18
CA PRO A 113 10.79 -0.65 4.35
C PRO A 113 10.30 -1.28 3.04
N LEU A 114 9.75 -0.50 2.11
CA LEU A 114 9.28 -1.00 0.80
C LEU A 114 10.41 -1.64 -0.03
N ASP A 115 11.62 -1.07 0.01
CA ASP A 115 12.78 -1.60 -0.70
C ASP A 115 13.34 -2.90 -0.10
N ASN A 116 13.03 -3.17 1.17
CA ASN A 116 13.57 -4.30 1.94
C ASN A 116 12.50 -5.35 2.29
N ILE A 117 11.37 -5.37 1.57
CA ILE A 117 10.37 -6.43 1.74
C ILE A 117 10.97 -7.74 1.24
N ASP A 118 11.08 -8.72 2.12
CA ASP A 118 11.38 -10.09 1.75
C ASP A 118 10.09 -10.80 1.35
N PHE A 119 9.82 -10.85 0.04
CA PHE A 119 8.63 -11.50 -0.49
C PHE A 119 8.67 -13.03 -0.35
N ALA A 120 9.83 -13.65 -0.10
CA ALA A 120 9.89 -15.10 0.14
C ALA A 120 9.20 -15.49 1.46
N GLU A 121 9.17 -14.55 2.42
CA GLU A 121 8.53 -14.70 3.73
C GLU A 121 7.09 -14.17 3.74
N LYS A 122 6.53 -13.80 2.57
CA LYS A 122 5.18 -13.27 2.43
C LYS A 122 4.30 -14.22 1.61
N THR A 123 3.00 -14.15 1.88
CA THR A 123 1.98 -14.94 1.15
C THR A 123 1.59 -14.31 -0.18
N PHE A 124 2.21 -13.19 -0.55
CA PHE A 124 1.91 -12.42 -1.76
C PHE A 124 3.23 -11.96 -2.41
N SER A 125 3.21 -11.79 -3.72
CA SER A 125 4.32 -11.30 -4.53
C SER A 125 4.33 -9.77 -4.65
N ALA A 126 5.42 -9.19 -5.14
CA ALA A 126 5.54 -7.75 -5.30
C ALA A 126 4.48 -7.11 -6.24
N ASP A 127 3.95 -7.91 -7.17
CA ASP A 127 2.99 -7.49 -8.19
C ASP A 127 1.54 -7.90 -7.86
N ASP A 128 1.33 -8.65 -6.77
CA ASP A 128 0.00 -9.04 -6.32
C ASP A 128 -0.78 -7.80 -5.87
N LYS A 129 -2.07 -7.75 -6.20
CA LYS A 129 -2.95 -6.64 -5.81
C LYS A 129 -3.40 -6.80 -4.37
N ILE A 130 -3.08 -5.80 -3.56
CA ILE A 130 -3.39 -5.78 -2.13
C ILE A 130 -3.93 -4.42 -1.71
N ASN A 131 -4.47 -4.36 -0.49
CA ASN A 131 -4.76 -3.10 0.16
C ASN A 131 -3.50 -2.56 0.86
N ILE A 132 -2.99 -1.42 0.40
CA ILE A 132 -1.75 -0.81 0.88
C ILE A 132 -1.87 -0.42 2.35
N ASN A 133 -2.97 0.22 2.77
CA ASN A 133 -3.16 0.61 4.16
C ASN A 133 -3.23 -0.62 5.07
N ALA A 134 -4.02 -1.64 4.69
CA ALA A 134 -4.13 -2.88 5.45
C ALA A 134 -2.79 -3.62 5.58
N TYR A 135 -1.95 -3.56 4.54
CA TYR A 135 -0.59 -4.09 4.62
C TYR A 135 0.23 -3.38 5.72
N PHE A 136 0.23 -2.04 5.76
CA PHE A 136 0.98 -1.31 6.79
C PHE A 136 0.37 -1.43 8.19
N GLU A 137 -0.95 -1.56 8.31
CA GLU A 137 -1.63 -1.90 9.57
C GLU A 137 -1.15 -3.26 10.11
N SER A 138 -1.09 -4.29 9.25
CA SER A 138 -0.59 -5.62 9.65
C SER A 138 0.85 -5.57 10.15
N ARG A 139 1.69 -4.66 9.62
CA ARG A 139 3.07 -4.45 10.07
C ARG A 139 3.13 -3.81 11.46
N VAL A 140 2.16 -2.96 11.82
CA VAL A 140 2.03 -2.45 13.19
C VAL A 140 1.68 -3.58 14.15
N ASP A 141 0.79 -4.48 13.77
CA ASP A 141 0.41 -5.64 14.59
C ASP A 141 1.58 -6.62 14.77
N GLU A 142 2.32 -6.93 13.70
CA GLU A 142 3.56 -7.71 13.75
C GLU A 142 4.57 -7.06 14.73
N ALA A 143 4.76 -5.73 14.64
CA ALA A 143 5.65 -4.97 15.50
C ALA A 143 5.22 -5.01 16.98
N GLN A 144 3.91 -4.95 17.25
CA GLN A 144 3.38 -5.10 18.60
C GLN A 144 3.63 -6.50 19.15
N GLN A 145 3.46 -7.54 18.34
CA GLN A 145 3.72 -8.91 18.75
C GLN A 145 5.20 -9.14 19.07
N MET A 146 6.11 -8.68 18.20
CA MET A 146 7.56 -8.72 18.46
C MET A 146 7.93 -8.02 19.77
N ARG A 147 7.34 -6.85 20.05
CA ARG A 147 7.55 -6.13 21.30
C ARG A 147 7.01 -6.89 22.51
N LYS A 148 5.88 -7.61 22.40
CA LYS A 148 5.35 -8.44 23.50
C LYS A 148 6.31 -9.60 23.83
N GLU A 149 6.86 -10.24 22.80
CA GLU A 149 7.78 -11.38 22.95
C GLU A 149 9.17 -10.95 23.46
N HIS A 150 9.71 -9.84 22.95
CA HIS A 150 11.02 -9.33 23.37
C HIS A 150 11.02 -7.81 23.61
N PRO A 151 10.48 -7.33 24.75
CA PRO A 151 10.25 -5.90 25.01
C PRO A 151 11.50 -5.02 24.98
N ARG A 152 12.66 -5.54 25.42
CA ARG A 152 13.92 -4.77 25.45
C ARG A 152 14.48 -4.58 24.04
N SER A 153 14.53 -5.65 23.26
CA SER A 153 15.11 -5.67 21.90
C SER A 153 14.26 -4.87 20.90
N PHE A 154 12.93 -4.87 21.09
CA PHE A 154 11.99 -4.28 20.14
C PHE A 154 11.22 -3.07 20.70
N SER A 155 11.79 -2.36 21.68
CA SER A 155 11.11 -1.22 22.32
C SER A 155 10.71 -0.10 21.35
N LYS A 156 11.46 0.09 20.25
CA LYS A 156 11.23 1.15 19.25
C LYS A 156 10.47 0.69 18.00
N VAL A 157 10.36 -0.62 17.74
CA VAL A 157 9.84 -1.13 16.45
C VAL A 157 8.39 -0.72 16.22
N VAL A 158 7.58 -0.69 17.28
CA VAL A 158 6.17 -0.26 17.20
C VAL A 158 6.06 1.20 16.77
N GLY A 159 6.90 2.08 17.34
CA GLY A 159 6.90 3.50 16.97
C GLY A 159 7.29 3.71 15.51
N TYR A 160 8.26 2.94 15.01
CA TYR A 160 8.64 2.99 13.59
C TYR A 160 7.52 2.50 12.67
N ALA A 161 6.86 1.38 13.01
CA ALA A 161 5.73 0.88 12.23
C ALA A 161 4.55 1.86 12.21
N GLN A 162 4.21 2.45 13.36
CA GLN A 162 3.16 3.47 13.47
C GLN A 162 3.48 4.73 12.67
N SER A 163 4.74 5.19 12.71
CA SER A 163 5.19 6.34 11.91
C SER A 163 5.07 6.04 10.42
N ALA A 164 5.45 4.83 9.99
CA ALA A 164 5.32 4.42 8.59
C ALA A 164 3.85 4.37 8.16
N LEU A 165 2.96 3.77 8.96
CA LEU A 165 1.53 3.76 8.69
C LEU A 165 0.97 5.18 8.56
N SER A 166 1.29 6.08 9.49
CA SER A 166 0.81 7.47 9.42
C SER A 166 1.29 8.20 8.16
N THR A 167 2.52 7.94 7.71
CA THR A 167 2.99 8.48 6.44
C THR A 167 2.25 7.86 5.25
N VAL A 168 1.97 6.56 5.27
CA VAL A 168 1.21 5.87 4.21
C VAL A 168 -0.23 6.41 4.13
N GLU A 169 -0.89 6.66 5.26
CA GLU A 169 -2.21 7.30 5.29
C GLU A 169 -2.19 8.67 4.61
N LYS A 170 -1.12 9.47 4.83
CA LYS A 170 -0.94 10.74 4.12
C LYS A 170 -0.71 10.52 2.62
N LEU A 171 0.22 9.63 2.25
CA LEU A 171 0.59 9.34 0.86
C LEU A 171 -0.56 8.77 0.04
N THR A 172 -1.50 8.06 0.68
CA THR A 172 -2.68 7.48 0.04
C THR A 172 -3.90 8.39 0.11
N SER A 173 -3.79 9.58 0.71
CA SER A 173 -4.88 10.56 0.75
C SER A 173 -5.03 11.31 -0.58
N GLU A 174 -6.28 11.56 -0.99
CA GLU A 174 -6.58 12.24 -2.24
C GLU A 174 -5.98 13.66 -2.29
N SER A 175 -6.05 14.38 -1.18
CA SER A 175 -5.50 15.75 -1.08
C SER A 175 -4.00 15.77 -1.33
N PHE A 176 -3.26 14.81 -0.78
CA PHE A 176 -1.81 14.71 -0.95
C PHE A 176 -1.47 14.39 -2.40
N ILE A 177 -2.13 13.40 -2.99
CA ILE A 177 -1.88 13.03 -4.39
C ILE A 177 -2.16 14.20 -5.34
N LYS A 178 -3.27 14.91 -5.15
CA LYS A 178 -3.61 16.09 -5.96
C LYS A 178 -2.58 17.21 -5.81
N GLU A 179 -2.10 17.45 -4.60
CA GLU A 179 -1.02 18.43 -4.34
C GLU A 179 0.25 18.05 -5.11
N TYR A 180 0.66 16.78 -5.05
CA TYR A 180 1.87 16.31 -5.73
C TYR A 180 1.73 16.22 -7.24
N GLN A 181 0.53 15.95 -7.77
CA GLN A 181 0.22 16.09 -9.18
C GLN A 181 0.39 17.54 -9.64
N ALA A 182 -0.16 18.50 -8.90
CA ALA A 182 -0.04 19.92 -9.21
C ALA A 182 1.42 20.37 -9.18
N LYS A 183 2.16 19.99 -8.14
CA LYS A 183 3.60 20.27 -7.99
C LYS A 183 4.42 19.67 -9.14
N ALA A 184 4.12 18.44 -9.55
CA ALA A 184 4.81 17.80 -10.68
C ALA A 184 4.57 18.58 -11.99
N VAL A 185 3.32 18.99 -12.25
CA VAL A 185 2.97 19.78 -13.43
C VAL A 185 3.66 21.14 -13.41
N GLU A 186 3.67 21.84 -12.27
CA GLU A 186 4.35 23.13 -12.13
C GLU A 186 5.86 23.00 -12.35
N PHE A 187 6.47 21.98 -11.75
CA PHE A 187 7.89 21.70 -11.94
C PHE A 187 8.20 21.44 -13.41
N LEU A 188 7.46 20.58 -14.11
CA LEU A 188 7.68 20.30 -15.53
C LEU A 188 7.55 21.57 -16.39
N LYS A 189 6.54 22.40 -16.15
CA LYS A 189 6.38 23.71 -16.83
C LYS A 189 7.58 24.63 -16.59
N SER A 190 8.12 24.64 -15.37
CA SER A 190 9.31 25.45 -15.05
C SER A 190 10.56 25.00 -15.81
N GLN A 191 10.68 23.71 -16.12
CA GLN A 191 11.79 23.16 -16.90
C GLN A 191 11.63 23.41 -18.41
N ASP A 192 10.40 23.43 -18.91
CA ASP A 192 10.07 23.75 -20.31
C ASP A 192 10.10 25.27 -20.62
N THR A 193 10.26 26.12 -19.59
CA THR A 193 10.44 27.56 -19.78
C THR A 193 11.89 27.86 -20.15
N PRO A 194 12.20 28.40 -21.35
CA PRO A 194 13.58 28.68 -21.73
C PRO A 194 14.17 29.69 -20.75
N LEU A 195 15.35 29.35 -20.21
CA LEU A 195 16.24 30.25 -19.47
C LEU A 195 16.18 31.63 -20.10
N ILE A 196 15.68 32.62 -19.35
CA ILE A 196 15.81 34.02 -19.75
C ILE A 196 17.28 34.21 -20.08
N LYS A 197 17.57 34.55 -21.35
CA LYS A 197 18.88 35.02 -21.78
C LYS A 197 19.18 36.28 -20.98
N THR A 198 19.86 36.12 -19.85
CA THR A 198 20.34 37.25 -19.08
C THR A 198 21.57 37.83 -19.79
N GLN A 199 21.28 38.92 -20.49
CA GLN A 199 22.04 40.17 -20.63
C GLN A 199 23.20 40.30 -21.63
N ALA A 200 22.97 41.33 -22.46
CA ALA A 200 23.83 42.44 -22.91
C ALA A 200 24.98 42.15 -23.88
#